data_AF-A0A450TBV6-F1
#
_entry.id   AF-A0A450TBV6-F1
#
_cell.length_a   1.000
_cell.length_b   1.000
_cell.length_c   1.000
_cell.angle_alpha   90.00
_cell.angle_beta   90.00
_cell.angle_gamma   90.00
#
_symmetry.space_group_name_H-M   'P 1'
#
loop_
_entity.id
_entity.type
_entity.pdbx_description
1 polymer ?
#
loop_
_entity_poly.entity_id
_entity_poly.type
_entity_poly.pdbx_seq_one_letter_code
_entity_poly.pdbx_strand_id
1 'polypeptide(L)'
;MTESVVQKLKRIVAEELDVNLRPEEIDEHISLFEEGLGFDSVVIIELISLVEANFGFQFSDEELNMELFKSLETLATFISEKQAGR
;
A
#
# COMPACT_ATOMS: atom_id res chain seq x y z
N MET A 1 1.22 14.84 -15.66
CA MET A 1 1.04 13.38 -15.71
C MET A 1 0.58 12.98 -14.33
N THR A 2 -0.63 12.46 -14.19
CA THR A 2 -1.19 12.11 -12.89
C THR A 2 -0.47 10.86 -12.40
N GLU A 3 0.21 10.95 -11.26
CA GLU A 3 0.86 9.78 -10.64
C GLU A 3 -0.24 8.82 -10.16
N SER A 4 -0.20 7.57 -10.62
CA SER A 4 -1.15 6.54 -10.18
C SER A 4 -0.91 6.21 -8.71
N VAL A 5 -1.98 5.91 -7.96
CA VAL A 5 -1.90 5.51 -6.55
C VAL A 5 -0.92 4.34 -6.34
N VAL A 6 -0.89 3.38 -7.27
CA VAL A 6 0.08 2.26 -7.28
C VAL A 6 1.52 2.76 -7.22
N GLN A 7 1.89 3.75 -8.04
CA GLN A 7 3.27 4.26 -8.09
C GLN A 7 3.64 4.96 -6.79
N LYS A 8 2.70 5.69 -6.18
CA LYS A 8 2.90 6.34 -4.89
C LYS A 8 3.06 5.31 -3.77
N LEU A 9 2.25 4.25 -3.76
CA LEU A 9 2.42 3.14 -2.83
C LEU A 9 3.77 2.45 -2.99
N LYS A 10 4.20 2.16 -4.24
CA LYS A 10 5.51 1.54 -4.51
C LYS A 10 6.65 2.41 -3.95
N ARG A 11 6.56 3.74 -4.06
CA ARG A 11 7.54 4.65 -3.43
C ARG A 11 7.49 4.61 -1.92
N ILE A 12 6.30 4.70 -1.31
CA ILE A 12 6.16 4.60 0.15
C ILE A 12 6.79 3.30 0.65
N VAL A 13 6.52 2.19 -0.02
CA VAL A 13 7.12 0.90 0.34
C VAL A 13 8.64 0.91 0.15
N ALA A 14 9.14 1.37 -0.99
CA ALA A 14 10.57 1.37 -1.29
C ALA A 14 11.39 2.34 -0.42
N GLU A 15 10.86 3.53 -0.16
CA GLU A 15 11.55 4.64 0.51
C GLU A 15 11.30 4.66 2.02
N GLU A 16 10.07 4.38 2.48
CA GLU A 16 9.70 4.49 3.89
C GLU A 16 9.84 3.16 4.64
N LEU A 17 9.57 2.01 3.99
CA LEU A 17 9.68 0.69 4.63
C LEU A 17 11.06 0.03 4.46
N ASP A 18 12.04 0.73 3.86
CA ASP A 18 13.44 0.30 3.69
C ASP A 18 13.57 -1.14 3.15
N VAL A 19 12.70 -1.53 2.21
CA VAL A 19 12.69 -2.92 1.66
C VAL A 19 13.89 -3.23 0.76
N ASN A 20 14.82 -2.29 0.60
CA ASN A 20 16.02 -2.39 -0.23
C ASN A 20 15.72 -2.78 -1.70
N LEU A 21 14.51 -2.44 -2.17
CA LEU A 21 14.02 -2.66 -3.52
C LEU A 21 13.62 -1.31 -4.12
N ARG A 22 13.81 -1.17 -5.43
CA ARG A 22 13.35 0.02 -6.15
C ARG A 22 11.83 -0.05 -6.34
N PRO A 23 11.11 1.09 -6.35
CA PRO A 23 9.67 1.11 -6.62
C PRO A 23 9.33 0.49 -7.98
N GLU A 24 10.26 0.51 -8.93
CA GLU A 24 10.14 -0.08 -10.27
C GLU A 24 10.18 -1.62 -10.24
N GLU A 25 10.83 -2.21 -9.25
CA GLU A 25 11.03 -3.65 -9.10
C GLU A 25 9.97 -4.31 -8.22
N ILE A 26 9.16 -3.48 -7.56
CA ILE A 26 8.01 -3.95 -6.80
C ILE A 26 6.85 -4.20 -7.77
N ASP A 27 6.50 -5.46 -7.93
CA ASP A 27 5.31 -5.86 -8.68
C ASP A 27 4.05 -5.45 -7.91
N GLU A 28 3.02 -4.98 -8.60
CA GLU A 28 1.77 -4.58 -7.93
C GLU A 28 0.84 -5.75 -7.57
N HIS A 29 1.04 -6.90 -8.22
CA HIS A 29 0.30 -8.13 -7.98
C HIS A 29 0.98 -9.04 -6.95
N ILE A 30 2.17 -8.67 -6.46
CA ILE A 30 2.87 -9.45 -5.43
C ILE A 30 2.11 -9.39 -4.11
N SER A 31 2.17 -10.49 -3.35
CA SER A 31 1.66 -10.50 -1.98
C SER A 31 2.46 -9.57 -1.09
N LEU A 32 1.81 -8.73 -0.27
CA LEU A 32 2.53 -7.93 0.72
C LEU A 32 3.01 -8.78 1.90
N PHE A 33 2.32 -9.88 2.19
CA PHE A 33 2.60 -10.79 3.30
C PHE A 33 3.78 -11.74 3.02
N GLU A 34 4.03 -12.67 3.95
CA GLU A 34 5.10 -13.70 3.93
C GLU A 34 5.24 -14.46 2.60
N GLU A 35 4.18 -14.59 1.80
CA GLU A 35 4.24 -15.26 0.49
C GLU A 35 4.83 -14.39 -0.66
N GLY A 36 5.07 -13.10 -0.43
CA GLY A 36 5.59 -12.17 -1.45
C GLY A 36 6.70 -11.26 -0.94
N LEU A 37 6.39 -10.00 -0.58
CA LEU A 37 7.36 -9.04 -0.04
C LEU A 37 7.80 -9.36 1.39
N GLY A 38 7.09 -10.26 2.08
CA GLY A 38 7.51 -10.70 3.40
C GLY A 38 7.18 -9.73 4.53
N PHE A 39 6.15 -8.90 4.39
CA PHE A 39 5.81 -7.95 5.45
C PHE A 39 5.19 -8.67 6.64
N ASP A 40 5.86 -8.54 7.78
CA ASP A 40 5.31 -8.86 9.09
C ASP A 40 4.18 -7.90 9.47
N SER A 41 3.33 -8.33 10.41
CA SER A 41 2.22 -7.52 10.92
C SER A 41 2.63 -6.12 11.39
N VAL A 42 3.87 -5.95 11.87
CA VAL A 42 4.41 -4.64 12.27
C VAL A 42 4.58 -3.72 11.06
N VAL A 43 5.16 -4.23 9.98
CA VAL A 43 5.40 -3.50 8.73
C VAL A 43 4.06 -3.15 8.06
N ILE A 44 3.07 -4.04 8.13
CA ILE A 44 1.72 -3.76 7.63
C ILE A 44 1.08 -2.59 8.38
N ILE A 45 1.19 -2.54 9.71
CA ILE A 45 0.65 -1.43 10.52
C ILE A 45 1.34 -0.11 10.15
N GLU A 46 2.65 -0.13 9.93
CA GLU A 46 3.39 1.05 9.50
C GLU A 46 2.99 1.51 8.10
N LEU A 47 2.83 0.58 7.14
CA LEU A 47 2.32 0.86 5.81
C LEU A 47 0.95 1.55 5.86
N ILE A 48 0.03 1.04 6.70
CA ILE A 48 -1.29 1.65 6.90
C ILE A 48 -1.14 3.10 7.33
N SER A 49 -0.35 3.34 8.38
CA SER A 49 -0.14 4.70 8.92
C SER A 49 0.48 5.64 7.89
N LEU A 50 1.46 5.17 7.12
CA LEU A 50 2.10 5.92 6.05
C LEU A 50 1.11 6.27 4.94
N VAL A 51 0.26 5.33 4.54
CA VAL A 51 -0.79 5.55 3.53
C VAL A 51 -1.80 6.58 4.04
N GLU A 52 -2.29 6.45 5.27
CA GLU A 52 -3.23 7.41 5.85
C GLU A 52 -2.66 8.84 5.85
N ALA A 53 -1.38 8.98 6.25
CA ALA A 53 -0.67 10.25 6.25
C ALA A 53 -0.44 10.81 4.84
N ASN A 54 -0.07 9.96 3.87
CA ASN A 54 0.26 10.36 2.50
C ASN A 54 -0.96 10.72 1.64
N PHE A 55 -2.10 10.08 1.90
CA PHE A 55 -3.32 10.24 1.12
C PHE A 55 -4.41 11.05 1.86
N GLY A 56 -4.23 11.33 3.15
CA GLY A 56 -5.10 12.19 3.94
C GLY A 56 -6.48 11.58 4.21
N PHE A 57 -6.53 10.27 4.42
CA PHE A 57 -7.73 9.54 4.83
C PHE A 57 -7.38 8.53 5.92
N GLN A 58 -8.38 8.01 6.63
CA GLN A 58 -8.19 6.93 7.59
C GLN A 58 -8.95 5.69 7.14
N PHE A 59 -8.35 4.53 7.37
CA PHE A 59 -9.01 3.26 7.21
C PHE A 59 -9.89 2.99 8.44
N SER A 60 -11.08 2.48 8.20
CA SER A 60 -11.95 1.97 9.27
C SER A 60 -11.57 0.52 9.59
N ASP A 61 -11.84 0.05 10.81
CA ASP A 61 -11.62 -1.36 11.18
C ASP A 61 -12.25 -2.36 10.21
N GLU A 62 -13.41 -2.03 9.64
CA GLU A 62 -14.11 -2.86 8.65
C GLU A 62 -13.37 -2.94 7.30
N GLU A 63 -12.57 -1.91 7.00
CA GLU A 63 -11.83 -1.77 5.75
C GLU A 63 -10.45 -2.43 5.85
N LEU A 64 -9.87 -2.46 7.06
CA LEU A 64 -8.60 -3.12 7.37
C LEU A 64 -8.76 -4.64 7.42
N ASN A 65 -8.87 -5.26 6.25
CA ASN A 65 -8.95 -6.72 6.11
C ASN A 65 -7.72 -7.30 5.38
N MET A 66 -7.46 -8.59 5.57
CA MET A 66 -6.34 -9.28 4.92
C MET A 66 -6.40 -9.24 3.39
N GLU A 67 -7.60 -9.13 2.79
CA GLU A 67 -7.74 -9.05 1.34
C GLU A 67 -7.26 -7.71 0.79
N LEU A 68 -7.45 -6.61 1.53
CA LEU A 68 -6.97 -5.27 1.19
C LEU A 68 -5.44 -5.25 1.06
N PHE A 69 -4.75 -5.96 1.94
CA PHE A 69 -3.28 -6.07 1.95
C PHE A 69 -2.76 -7.27 1.13
N LYS A 70 -3.63 -7.97 0.39
CA LYS A 70 -3.21 -9.11 -0.43
C LYS A 70 -2.29 -8.68 -1.57
N SER A 71 -2.46 -7.49 -2.13
CA SER A 71 -1.62 -6.97 -3.22
C SER A 71 -1.64 -5.45 -3.23
N LEU A 72 -0.58 -4.82 -3.76
CA LEU A 72 -0.53 -3.36 -3.91
C LEU A 72 -1.61 -2.83 -4.85
N GLU A 73 -1.99 -3.59 -5.88
CA GLU A 73 -3.10 -3.24 -6.78
C GLU A 73 -4.42 -3.09 -6.02
N THR A 74 -4.75 -4.04 -5.14
CA THR A 74 -5.98 -4.00 -4.33
C THR A 74 -5.98 -2.77 -3.43
N LEU A 75 -4.88 -2.54 -2.72
CA LEU A 75 -4.71 -1.37 -1.86
C LEU A 75 -4.83 -0.07 -2.67
N ALA A 76 -4.19 -0.01 -3.84
CA ALA A 76 -4.22 1.16 -4.71
C ALA A 76 -5.61 1.45 -5.27
N THR A 77 -6.33 0.40 -5.65
CA THR A 77 -7.70 0.51 -6.16
C THR A 77 -8.60 1.07 -5.07
N PHE A 78 -8.52 0.51 -3.87
CA PHE A 78 -9.29 0.97 -2.72
C PHE A 78 -9.03 2.45 -2.37
N ILE A 79 -7.76 2.85 -2.33
CA ILE A 79 -7.37 4.25 -2.11
C ILE A 79 -7.87 5.15 -3.24
N SER A 80 -7.77 4.70 -4.49
CA SER A 80 -8.23 5.46 -5.64
C SER A 80 -9.74 5.70 -5.58
N GLU A 81 -10.53 4.68 -5.21
CA GLU A 81 -11.97 4.82 -5.02
C GLU A 81 -12.31 5.77 -3.87
N LYS A 82 -11.60 5.68 -2.75
CA LYS A 82 -11.71 6.62 -1.63
C LYS A 82 -11.41 8.07 -2.02
N GLN A 83 -10.40 8.28 -2.88
CA GLN A 83 -10.05 9.62 -3.37
C GLN A 83 -11.01 10.13 -4.44
N ALA A 84 -11.53 9.26 -5.31
CA ALA A 84 -12.47 9.62 -6.37
C ALA A 84 -13.88 9.92 -5.83
N GLY A 85 -14.27 9.31 -4.72
CA GLY A 85 -15.55 9.57 -4.03
C GLY A 85 -15.57 10.82 -3.15
N ARG A 86 -14.52 11.66 -3.17
CA ARG A 86 -14.36 12.83 -2.31
C ARG A 86 -14.58 14.15 -3.07
#